data_AF-A0A7S1MQU3-F1
#
_entry.id   AF-A0A7S1MQU3-F1
#
_cell.length_a   1.000
_cell.length_b   1.000
_cell.length_c   1.000
_cell.angle_alpha   90.00
_cell.angle_beta   90.00
_cell.angle_gamma   90.00
#
_symmetry.space_group_name_H-M   'P 1'
#
loop_
_entity.id
_entity.type
_entity.pdbx_description
1 polymer ?
#
loop_
_entity_poly.entity_id
_entity_poly.type
_entity_poly.pdbx_seq_one_letter_code
_entity_poly.pdbx_strand_id
1 'polypeptide(L)'
;MAPSRLASTVEPRIVRAPRTTIYCMYGVNRPTEVGFWYRRHGDADARIDADRDDFGVTLGNGDGTVPLLSLGYGCRTNATGGWRDRFGRVVAVEFDDPDGPRMPTPRAAPEEAAEINRNRAAEPADSSQGWLTGLAGGGRGMGGLFESAVVDTVVSSFERLGVPDPRGGVRTSDHVDIMGNHEMLRMLLHIATSPAAGAERAVPSRVISDIDRLVADVDAATADG
;
A
#
# COMPACT_ATOMS: atom_id res chain seq x y z
N MET A 1 -41.90 -12.02 9.32
CA MET A 1 -40.82 -11.51 10.19
C MET A 1 -39.55 -11.52 9.39
N ALA A 2 -39.11 -10.35 8.89
CA ALA A 2 -37.79 -10.23 8.27
C ALA A 2 -36.73 -10.40 9.38
N PRO A 3 -35.61 -11.09 9.15
CA PRO A 3 -34.53 -11.16 10.12
C PRO A 3 -34.05 -9.74 10.41
N SER A 4 -34.18 -9.32 11.67
CA SER A 4 -33.58 -8.08 12.15
C SER A 4 -32.07 -8.23 12.05
N ARG A 5 -31.44 -7.41 11.21
CA ARG A 5 -29.98 -7.29 11.08
C ARG A 5 -29.35 -7.30 12.47
N LEU A 6 -28.52 -8.30 12.72
CA LEU A 6 -27.64 -8.32 13.88
C LEU A 6 -26.62 -7.20 13.64
N ALA A 7 -26.93 -5.99 14.09
CA ALA A 7 -25.92 -4.94 14.18
C ALA A 7 -24.85 -5.47 15.14
N SER A 8 -23.75 -5.97 14.59
CA SER A 8 -22.63 -6.47 15.37
C SER A 8 -22.19 -5.35 16.33
N THR A 9 -22.18 -5.67 17.62
CA THR A 9 -21.96 -4.74 18.76
C THR A 9 -20.58 -4.05 18.75
N VAL A 10 -19.74 -4.28 17.72
CA VAL A 10 -18.34 -3.83 17.65
C VAL A 10 -18.08 -2.88 16.46
N GLU A 11 -19.09 -2.58 15.63
CA GLU A 11 -18.93 -1.51 14.64
C GLU A 11 -19.32 -0.16 15.23
N PRO A 12 -18.38 0.80 15.37
CA PRO A 12 -18.72 2.12 15.84
C PRO A 12 -19.68 2.77 14.84
N ARG A 13 -20.92 3.04 15.29
CA ARG A 13 -21.88 3.78 14.46
C ARG A 13 -21.33 5.16 14.17
N ILE A 14 -21.09 5.45 12.90
CA ILE A 14 -20.63 6.77 12.45
C ILE A 14 -21.67 7.83 12.83
N VAL A 15 -21.24 8.87 13.55
CA VAL A 15 -22.10 9.99 13.96
C VAL A 15 -22.54 10.77 12.72
N ARG A 16 -23.81 11.18 12.68
CA ARG A 16 -24.35 11.99 11.57
C ARG A 16 -23.90 13.44 11.71
N ALA A 17 -23.24 13.98 10.69
CA ALA A 17 -22.69 15.34 10.67
C ALA A 17 -22.94 16.02 9.30
N PRO A 18 -24.17 16.49 9.04
CA PRO A 18 -24.58 16.96 7.71
C PRO A 18 -23.98 18.31 7.29
N ARG A 19 -23.26 19.00 8.18
CA ARG A 19 -22.55 20.26 7.87
C ARG A 19 -21.05 20.05 7.64
N THR A 20 -20.57 18.83 7.79
CA THR A 20 -19.16 18.48 7.62
C THR A 20 -18.91 18.02 6.19
N THR A 21 -17.81 18.49 5.61
CA THR A 21 -17.24 17.92 4.38
C THR A 21 -16.10 16.99 4.74
N ILE A 22 -16.11 15.78 4.18
CA ILE A 22 -14.99 14.84 4.26
C ILE A 22 -14.22 14.88 2.94
N TYR A 23 -12.89 14.99 3.03
CA TYR A 23 -11.98 14.85 1.89
C TYR A 23 -11.18 13.56 2.06
N CYS A 24 -11.36 12.64 1.13
CA CYS A 24 -10.61 11.40 1.04
C CYS A 24 -9.54 11.56 -0.03
N MET A 25 -8.28 11.50 0.39
CA MET A 25 -7.12 11.64 -0.48
C MET A 25 -6.26 10.40 -0.28
N TYR A 26 -6.04 9.63 -1.34
CA TYR A 26 -5.26 8.39 -1.27
C TYR A 26 -4.56 8.08 -2.58
N GLY A 27 -3.48 7.31 -2.48
CA GLY A 27 -2.75 6.78 -3.63
C GLY A 27 -3.50 5.62 -4.29
N VAL A 28 -3.32 5.46 -5.60
CA VAL A 28 -3.88 4.34 -6.38
C VAL A 28 -2.86 3.81 -7.38
N ASN A 29 -3.21 2.67 -7.97
CA ASN A 29 -2.48 1.92 -9.00
C ASN A 29 -1.13 1.37 -8.57
N ARG A 30 -0.87 1.28 -7.26
CA ARG A 30 0.32 0.64 -6.71
C ARG A 30 0.06 -0.83 -6.42
N PRO A 31 0.99 -1.74 -6.74
CA PRO A 31 0.91 -3.13 -6.32
C PRO A 31 0.85 -3.22 -4.81
N THR A 32 -0.26 -3.73 -4.29
CA THR A 32 -0.56 -3.76 -2.86
C THR A 32 -0.98 -5.15 -2.44
N GLU A 33 -0.49 -5.63 -1.29
CA GLU A 33 -0.86 -6.95 -0.79
C GLU A 33 -2.36 -6.98 -0.40
N VAL A 34 -3.11 -7.87 -1.04
CA VAL A 34 -4.56 -8.06 -0.77
C VAL A 34 -4.91 -9.44 -0.22
N GLY A 35 -3.98 -10.39 -0.27
CA GLY A 35 -4.22 -11.73 0.25
C GLY A 35 -2.97 -12.59 0.27
N PHE A 36 -3.06 -13.69 1.01
CA PHE A 36 -1.99 -14.66 1.17
C PHE A 36 -2.50 -16.08 0.86
N TRP A 37 -1.73 -16.84 0.10
CA TRP A 37 -1.92 -18.26 -0.06
C TRP A 37 -1.19 -18.98 1.07
N TYR A 38 -1.90 -19.84 1.79
CA TYR A 38 -1.34 -20.64 2.86
C TYR A 38 -1.21 -22.10 2.42
N ARG A 39 -0.06 -22.71 2.75
CA ARG A 39 0.17 -24.14 2.65
C ARG A 39 0.22 -24.73 4.05
N ARG A 40 -0.44 -25.88 4.23
CA ARG A 40 -0.36 -26.63 5.49
C ARG A 40 0.99 -27.30 5.63
N HIS A 41 1.51 -27.28 6.85
CA HIS A 41 2.73 -27.96 7.24
C HIS A 41 2.47 -28.81 8.49
N GLY A 42 2.12 -30.09 8.29
CA GLY A 42 1.62 -30.95 9.38
C GLY A 42 0.16 -30.69 9.73
N ASP A 43 -0.29 -31.18 10.90
CA ASP A 43 -1.72 -31.23 11.24
C ASP A 43 -2.33 -29.88 11.70
N ALA A 44 -1.52 -28.92 12.16
CA ALA A 44 -2.02 -27.70 12.80
C ALA A 44 -1.32 -26.39 12.38
N ASP A 45 -0.32 -26.44 11.50
CA ASP A 45 0.49 -25.26 11.14
C ASP A 45 0.22 -24.89 9.68
N ALA A 46 -0.10 -23.63 9.43
CA ALA A 46 -0.31 -23.08 8.10
C ALA A 46 0.70 -21.94 7.92
N ARG A 47 1.58 -22.09 6.94
CA ARG A 47 2.57 -21.07 6.57
C ARG A 47 2.20 -20.48 5.21
N ILE A 48 2.62 -19.23 4.97
CA ILE A 48 2.51 -18.63 3.65
C ILE A 48 3.27 -19.51 2.66
N ASP A 49 2.64 -19.80 1.53
CA ASP A 49 3.19 -20.66 0.50
C ASP A 49 4.21 -19.91 -0.36
N ALA A 50 5.42 -19.75 0.17
CA ALA A 50 6.51 -19.03 -0.48
C ALA A 50 7.07 -19.72 -1.73
N ASP A 51 6.73 -20.99 -1.98
CA ASP A 51 7.23 -21.75 -3.14
C ASP A 51 6.40 -21.50 -4.42
N ARG A 52 5.36 -20.67 -4.34
CA ARG A 52 4.59 -20.23 -5.50
C ARG A 52 5.35 -19.16 -6.27
N ASP A 53 5.03 -19.00 -7.57
CA ASP A 53 5.60 -17.96 -8.43
C ASP A 53 5.34 -16.53 -7.91
N ASP A 54 4.34 -16.36 -7.04
CA ASP A 54 3.96 -15.11 -6.38
C ASP A 54 4.43 -15.01 -4.91
N PHE A 55 5.30 -15.92 -4.46
CA PHE A 55 5.71 -16.07 -3.06
C PHE A 55 4.54 -16.22 -2.08
N GLY A 56 3.38 -16.66 -2.57
CA GLY A 56 2.16 -16.81 -1.79
C GLY A 56 1.50 -15.48 -1.46
N VAL A 57 1.84 -14.38 -2.13
CA VAL A 57 1.25 -13.06 -1.93
C VAL A 57 0.43 -12.67 -3.16
N THR A 58 -0.86 -12.42 -2.95
CA THR A 58 -1.74 -11.87 -3.99
C THR A 58 -1.67 -10.35 -3.94
N LEU A 59 -1.34 -9.74 -5.07
CA LEU A 59 -1.30 -8.29 -5.24
C LEU A 59 -2.59 -7.79 -5.88
N GLY A 60 -3.01 -6.60 -5.47
CA GLY A 60 -4.17 -5.87 -5.96
C GLY A 60 -3.89 -4.37 -6.05
N ASN A 61 -4.88 -3.61 -6.53
CA ASN A 61 -4.79 -2.15 -6.56
C ASN A 61 -4.79 -1.58 -5.14
N GLY A 62 -3.99 -0.53 -4.90
CA GLY A 62 -3.92 0.23 -3.66
C GLY A 62 -2.82 1.29 -3.74
N ASP A 63 -2.27 1.64 -2.58
CA ASP A 63 -1.18 2.62 -2.43
C ASP A 63 0.17 1.97 -2.09
N GLY A 64 0.34 0.66 -2.29
CA GLY A 64 1.59 -0.05 -1.98
C GLY A 64 1.64 -0.63 -0.58
N THR A 65 0.63 -0.37 0.26
CA THR A 65 0.47 -1.01 1.58
C THR A 65 -0.99 -1.26 1.92
N VAL A 66 -1.88 -0.31 1.63
CA VAL A 66 -3.30 -0.39 1.94
C VAL A 66 -4.11 -0.63 0.64
N PRO A 67 -4.90 -1.72 0.59
CA PRO A 67 -5.70 -2.03 -0.59
C PRO A 67 -6.67 -0.90 -0.95
N LEU A 68 -6.92 -0.73 -2.24
CA LEU A 68 -7.84 0.27 -2.79
C LEU A 68 -9.22 0.23 -2.11
N LEU A 69 -9.74 -0.98 -1.87
CA LEU A 69 -11.02 -1.14 -1.18
C LEU A 69 -10.97 -0.53 0.23
N SER A 70 -9.90 -0.74 0.99
CA SER A 70 -9.76 -0.18 2.34
C SER A 70 -9.64 1.35 2.31
N LEU A 71 -8.86 1.89 1.35
CA LEU A 71 -8.69 3.34 1.17
C LEU A 71 -10.00 4.05 0.77
N GLY A 72 -10.75 3.43 -0.14
CA GLY A 72 -11.87 4.06 -0.81
C GLY A 72 -13.25 3.74 -0.24
N TYR A 73 -13.45 2.58 0.40
CA TYR A 73 -14.78 2.07 0.73
C TYR A 73 -15.62 3.06 1.53
N GLY A 74 -15.07 3.61 2.62
CA GLY A 74 -15.81 4.57 3.47
C GLY A 74 -16.31 5.79 2.69
N CYS A 75 -15.51 6.28 1.74
CA CYS A 75 -15.79 7.47 0.96
C CYS A 75 -16.74 7.21 -0.22
N ARG A 76 -16.82 5.96 -0.65
CA ARG A 76 -17.49 5.57 -1.89
C ARG A 76 -18.77 4.77 -1.69
N THR A 77 -18.93 4.07 -0.56
CA THR A 77 -20.11 3.27 -0.25
C THR A 77 -21.40 4.08 -0.29
N ASN A 78 -22.44 3.47 -0.86
CA ASN A 78 -23.79 3.99 -0.84
C ASN A 78 -24.68 3.23 0.17
N ALA A 79 -24.10 2.29 0.93
CA ALA A 79 -24.79 1.61 2.01
C ALA A 79 -25.32 2.61 3.06
N THR A 80 -26.48 2.28 3.62
CA THR A 80 -27.09 3.09 4.70
C THR A 80 -26.14 3.15 5.90
N GLY A 81 -25.86 4.35 6.43
CA GLY A 81 -24.86 4.52 7.48
C GLY A 81 -23.43 4.78 6.98
N GLY A 82 -23.18 4.68 5.67
CA GLY A 82 -21.92 5.05 5.04
C GLY A 82 -21.67 6.57 5.01
N TRP A 83 -20.46 7.02 4.67
CA TRP A 83 -20.09 8.43 4.83
C TRP A 83 -20.95 9.36 3.96
N ARG A 84 -21.38 8.89 2.79
CA ARG A 84 -22.26 9.62 1.87
C ARG A 84 -23.67 9.85 2.41
N ASP A 85 -24.13 8.99 3.32
CA ASP A 85 -25.40 9.15 4.03
C ASP A 85 -25.26 10.04 5.28
N ARG A 86 -24.09 10.03 5.92
CA ARG A 86 -23.87 10.66 7.24
C ARG A 86 -23.32 12.08 7.20
N PHE A 87 -22.55 12.43 6.15
CA PHE A 87 -21.90 13.73 6.02
C PHE A 87 -22.52 14.59 4.92
N GLY A 88 -22.35 15.91 5.02
CA GLY A 88 -22.94 16.84 4.06
C GLY A 88 -22.34 16.76 2.67
N ARG A 89 -21.04 16.47 2.60
CA ARG A 89 -20.31 16.26 1.34
C ARG A 89 -19.15 15.32 1.57
N VAL A 90 -18.95 14.38 0.65
CA VAL A 90 -17.78 13.49 0.64
C VAL A 90 -17.10 13.65 -0.71
N VAL A 91 -15.84 14.09 -0.68
CA VAL A 91 -15.00 14.28 -1.87
C VAL A 91 -13.93 13.21 -1.86
N ALA A 92 -13.81 12.46 -2.95
CA ALA A 92 -12.74 11.48 -3.12
C ALA A 92 -11.79 11.93 -4.23
N VAL A 93 -10.50 11.98 -3.93
CA VAL A 93 -9.43 12.35 -4.84
C VAL A 93 -8.35 11.28 -4.78
N GLU A 94 -8.13 10.65 -5.93
CA GLU A 94 -7.12 9.61 -6.08
C GLU A 94 -5.85 10.19 -6.68
N PHE A 95 -4.69 9.78 -6.19
CA PHE A 95 -3.40 10.21 -6.72
C PHE A 95 -2.71 9.03 -7.38
N ASP A 96 -2.42 9.18 -8.66
CA ASP A 96 -1.72 8.18 -9.46
C ASP A 96 -0.25 8.58 -9.60
N ASP A 97 0.64 7.58 -9.52
CA ASP A 97 2.07 7.71 -9.75
C ASP A 97 2.42 7.02 -11.07
N PRO A 98 2.50 7.77 -12.17
CA PRO A 98 2.78 7.18 -13.46
C PRO A 98 4.21 6.64 -13.58
N ASP A 99 5.12 7.10 -12.71
CA ASP A 99 6.56 6.89 -12.83
C ASP A 99 7.04 5.69 -12.01
N GLY A 100 6.22 5.16 -11.10
CA GLY A 100 6.58 3.99 -10.31
C GLY A 100 5.86 2.70 -10.71
N PRO A 101 6.17 1.56 -10.03
CA PRO A 101 5.59 0.27 -10.33
C PRO A 101 4.06 0.34 -10.29
N ARG A 102 3.42 -0.13 -11.36
CA ARG A 102 1.96 -0.12 -11.47
C ARG A 102 1.39 -1.51 -11.35
N MET A 103 0.20 -1.62 -10.76
CA MET A 103 -0.60 -2.82 -10.98
C MET A 103 -0.86 -2.99 -12.47
N PRO A 104 -0.66 -4.19 -13.03
CA PRO A 104 -1.01 -4.45 -14.41
C PRO A 104 -2.51 -4.22 -14.56
N THR A 105 -2.88 -3.44 -15.57
CA THR A 105 -4.30 -3.18 -15.85
C THR A 105 -5.00 -4.50 -16.16
N PRO A 106 -6.30 -4.68 -15.86
CA PRO A 106 -7.02 -5.93 -16.18
C PRO A 106 -7.03 -6.33 -17.67
N ARG A 107 -6.55 -5.46 -18.57
CA ARG A 107 -6.36 -5.73 -20.00
C ARG A 107 -4.98 -6.29 -20.34
N ALA A 108 -4.00 -6.14 -19.45
CA ALA A 108 -2.70 -6.76 -19.55
C ALA A 108 -2.71 -8.03 -18.69
N ALA A 109 -2.30 -9.12 -19.30
CA ALA A 109 -2.52 -10.48 -18.81
C ALA A 109 -1.86 -10.77 -17.44
N PRO A 110 -2.22 -11.89 -16.78
CA PRO A 110 -1.58 -12.39 -15.56
C PRO A 110 -0.04 -12.50 -15.60
N GLU A 111 0.59 -12.40 -16.77
CA GLU A 111 2.04 -12.38 -16.98
C GLU A 111 2.76 -11.16 -16.39
N GLU A 112 2.11 -10.00 -16.35
CA GLU A 112 2.73 -8.73 -15.90
C GLU A 112 2.71 -8.62 -14.36
N ALA A 113 1.70 -9.20 -13.69
CA ALA A 113 1.67 -9.37 -12.23
C ALA A 113 2.77 -10.34 -11.77
N ALA A 114 3.01 -11.41 -12.55
CA ALA A 114 4.10 -12.34 -12.33
C ALA A 114 5.48 -11.72 -12.62
N GLU A 115 5.57 -10.67 -13.44
CA GLU A 115 6.81 -9.94 -13.70
C GLU A 115 7.17 -8.98 -12.55
N ILE A 116 6.19 -8.31 -11.94
CA ILE A 116 6.40 -7.49 -10.73
C ILE A 116 6.91 -8.37 -9.57
N ASN A 117 6.31 -9.55 -9.38
CA ASN A 117 6.77 -10.50 -8.37
C ASN A 117 8.18 -11.04 -8.67
N ARG A 118 8.52 -11.29 -9.95
CA ARG A 118 9.88 -11.69 -10.36
C ARG A 118 10.91 -10.59 -10.16
N ASN A 119 10.60 -9.35 -10.45
CA ASN A 119 11.54 -8.23 -10.34
C ASN A 119 11.82 -7.84 -8.87
N ARG A 120 10.89 -8.13 -7.95
CA ARG A 120 11.14 -7.99 -6.50
C ARG A 120 11.91 -9.17 -5.90
N ALA A 121 11.82 -10.36 -6.51
CA ALA A 121 12.65 -11.52 -6.17
C ALA A 121 14.10 -11.41 -6.67
N ALA A 122 14.37 -10.46 -7.58
CA ALA A 122 15.67 -10.20 -8.16
C ALA A 122 16.50 -9.13 -7.40
N GLU A 123 15.98 -8.58 -6.31
CA GLU A 123 16.83 -7.93 -5.31
C GLU A 123 17.81 -9.01 -4.79
N PRO A 124 19.14 -8.80 -4.88
CA PRO A 124 20.09 -9.83 -4.50
C PRO A 124 19.86 -10.22 -3.04
N ALA A 125 19.54 -11.49 -2.82
CA ALA A 125 19.56 -12.09 -1.49
C ALA A 125 20.87 -11.72 -0.82
N ASP A 126 20.76 -11.09 0.35
CA ASP A 126 21.88 -10.79 1.23
C ASP A 126 22.80 -12.03 1.33
N SER A 127 24.04 -11.86 0.87
CA SER A 127 25.10 -12.87 0.86
C SER A 127 25.57 -13.35 2.25
N SER A 128 24.78 -13.09 3.30
CA SER A 128 25.12 -13.41 4.69
C SER A 128 24.96 -14.89 5.09
N GLN A 129 24.44 -15.76 4.22
CA GLN A 129 24.27 -17.20 4.54
C GLN A 129 25.27 -18.16 3.87
N GLY A 130 26.25 -17.65 3.12
CA GLY A 130 27.25 -18.48 2.40
C GLY A 130 28.44 -18.99 3.24
N TRP A 131 28.60 -18.58 4.51
CA TRP A 131 29.87 -18.78 5.23
C TRP A 131 29.93 -19.96 6.21
N LEU A 132 28.86 -20.77 6.35
CA LEU A 132 28.82 -21.83 7.37
C LEU A 132 29.06 -23.27 6.89
N THR A 133 29.43 -23.51 5.62
CA THR A 133 29.84 -24.85 5.20
C THR A 133 31.17 -24.83 4.44
N GLY A 134 32.24 -25.25 5.13
CA GLY A 134 33.42 -25.79 4.45
C GLY A 134 34.76 -25.24 4.94
N LEU A 135 35.20 -25.64 6.14
CA LEU A 135 36.64 -25.80 6.42
C LEU A 135 36.85 -26.98 7.39
N ALA A 136 36.78 -28.19 6.84
CA ALA A 136 37.61 -29.29 7.31
C ALA A 136 38.95 -29.20 6.56
N GLY A 137 40.07 -29.06 7.28
CA GLY A 137 41.40 -29.16 6.68
C GLY A 137 42.46 -28.37 7.43
N GLY A 138 43.30 -29.06 8.22
CA GLY A 138 44.24 -28.47 9.17
C GLY A 138 45.50 -27.83 8.57
N GLY A 139 46.25 -27.13 9.43
CA GLY A 139 47.57 -26.59 9.06
C GLY A 139 48.20 -25.62 10.06
N ARG A 140 48.76 -26.16 11.15
CA ARG A 140 49.87 -25.69 12.04
C ARG A 140 50.42 -24.26 11.89
N GLY A 141 50.64 -23.58 13.02
CA GLY A 141 51.73 -22.59 13.17
C GLY A 141 51.50 -21.55 14.27
N MET A 142 52.40 -21.49 15.26
CA MET A 142 52.36 -20.69 16.48
C MET A 142 52.66 -19.19 16.28
N GLY A 143 52.20 -18.37 17.25
CA GLY A 143 52.93 -17.16 17.70
C GLY A 143 52.12 -15.87 17.62
N GLY A 144 51.58 -15.41 18.74
CA GLY A 144 50.87 -14.13 18.85
C GLY A 144 51.79 -12.92 18.84
N LEU A 145 51.20 -11.74 18.63
CA LEU A 145 51.05 -10.66 19.61
C LEU A 145 50.32 -9.48 18.91
N PHE A 146 49.48 -8.80 19.68
CA PHE A 146 48.46 -7.85 19.24
C PHE A 146 49.05 -6.55 18.68
N GLU A 147 48.74 -6.23 17.42
CA GLU A 147 48.87 -4.86 16.89
C GLU A 147 47.45 -4.26 16.83
N SER A 148 47.23 -3.13 17.48
CA SER A 148 45.94 -2.43 17.45
C SER A 148 45.67 -1.92 16.04
N ALA A 149 44.75 -2.55 15.31
CA ALA A 149 44.27 -2.01 14.05
C ALA A 149 43.35 -0.82 14.35
N VAL A 150 43.83 0.38 14.03
CA VAL A 150 42.98 1.55 13.81
C VAL A 150 41.97 1.16 12.73
N VAL A 151 40.69 1.02 13.10
CA VAL A 151 39.63 0.88 12.11
C VAL A 151 39.47 2.23 11.45
N ASP A 152 40.04 2.37 10.26
CA ASP A 152 39.82 3.52 9.41
C ASP A 152 38.39 3.40 8.86
N THR A 153 37.44 4.08 9.51
CA THR A 153 36.06 4.15 9.03
C THR A 153 36.05 5.00 7.77
N VAL A 154 36.28 4.36 6.63
CA VAL A 154 36.07 4.99 5.33
C VAL A 154 34.56 5.10 5.10
N VAL A 155 33.98 6.24 5.49
CA VAL A 155 32.66 6.64 5.01
C VAL A 155 32.86 7.15 3.59
N SER A 156 32.71 6.26 2.60
CA SER A 156 32.62 6.70 1.22
C SER A 156 31.25 7.34 1.00
N SER A 157 31.18 8.67 1.11
CA SER A 157 30.02 9.43 0.65
C SER A 157 30.05 9.45 -0.88
N PHE A 158 29.22 8.62 -1.50
CA PHE A 158 29.00 8.66 -2.94
C PHE A 158 28.02 9.80 -3.22
N GLU A 159 28.50 10.96 -3.67
CA GLU A 159 27.62 11.96 -4.26
C GLU A 159 27.14 11.42 -5.62
N ARG A 160 26.00 10.71 -5.62
CA ARG A 160 25.36 10.25 -6.85
C ARG A 160 24.40 11.32 -7.36
N LEU A 161 24.71 11.92 -8.51
CA LEU A 161 23.68 12.55 -9.35
C LEU A 161 22.56 11.53 -9.56
N GLY A 162 21.39 11.76 -8.95
CA GLY A 162 20.22 10.87 -9.04
C GLY A 162 19.92 10.02 -7.80
N VAL A 163 20.10 10.55 -6.58
CA VAL A 163 19.45 9.98 -5.38
C VAL A 163 17.92 10.08 -5.57
N PRO A 164 17.18 8.96 -5.72
CA PRO A 164 15.73 9.00 -5.69
C PRO A 164 15.31 9.58 -4.34
N ASP A 165 14.36 10.52 -4.34
CA ASP A 165 13.84 11.10 -3.10
C ASP A 165 13.44 9.94 -2.17
N PRO A 166 13.97 9.89 -0.93
CA PRO A 166 13.62 8.84 0.04
C PRO A 166 12.13 8.83 0.41
N ARG A 167 11.36 9.83 -0.05
CA ARG A 167 9.89 9.92 0.05
C ARG A 167 9.20 9.72 -1.30
N GLY A 168 9.85 9.09 -2.27
CA GLY A 168 9.34 8.94 -3.63
C GLY A 168 9.30 10.25 -4.42
N GLY A 169 8.97 10.16 -5.71
CA GLY A 169 8.94 11.32 -6.60
C GLY A 169 7.81 12.30 -6.29
N VAL A 170 7.83 13.49 -6.90
CA VAL A 170 6.83 14.58 -6.70
C VAL A 170 5.39 14.19 -7.08
N ARG A 171 5.18 13.01 -7.67
CA ARG A 171 3.90 12.42 -8.07
C ARG A 171 3.63 11.06 -7.44
N THR A 172 4.45 10.62 -6.48
CA THR A 172 4.32 9.32 -5.82
C THR A 172 2.91 9.10 -5.27
N SER A 173 2.50 7.83 -5.25
CA SER A 173 1.24 7.35 -4.69
C SER A 173 1.46 6.22 -3.68
N ASP A 174 2.70 6.05 -3.21
CA ASP A 174 3.04 5.06 -2.18
C ASP A 174 2.54 5.48 -0.78
N HIS A 175 2.26 4.52 0.08
CA HIS A 175 1.48 4.68 1.31
C HIS A 175 2.01 5.76 2.28
N VAL A 176 3.33 5.91 2.41
CA VAL A 176 3.97 6.95 3.25
C VAL A 176 4.54 8.08 2.39
N ASP A 177 4.93 7.75 1.17
CA ASP A 177 5.57 8.66 0.23
C ASP A 177 4.57 9.61 -0.41
N ILE A 178 3.27 9.30 -0.42
CA ILE A 178 2.19 10.14 -0.94
C ILE A 178 2.23 11.58 -0.40
N MET A 179 2.84 11.81 0.78
CA MET A 179 3.07 13.16 1.31
C MET A 179 4.10 13.98 0.51
N GLY A 180 4.99 13.34 -0.26
CA GLY A 180 5.86 13.97 -1.26
C GLY A 180 5.11 14.39 -2.53
N ASN A 181 3.85 13.97 -2.71
CA ASN A 181 3.07 14.33 -3.87
C ASN A 181 2.68 15.82 -3.83
N HIS A 182 3.26 16.60 -4.74
CA HIS A 182 3.08 18.04 -4.80
C HIS A 182 1.64 18.46 -5.14
N GLU A 183 0.90 17.65 -5.89
CA GLU A 183 -0.51 17.91 -6.19
C GLU A 183 -1.37 17.72 -4.94
N MET A 184 -1.13 16.64 -4.20
CA MET A 184 -1.81 16.36 -2.93
C MET A 184 -1.52 17.45 -1.90
N LEU A 185 -0.26 17.82 -1.70
CA LEU A 185 0.11 18.88 -0.77
C LEU A 185 -0.51 20.23 -1.14
N ARG A 186 -0.51 20.59 -2.43
CA ARG A 186 -1.17 21.81 -2.90
C ARG A 186 -2.68 21.77 -2.64
N MET A 187 -3.31 20.63 -2.84
CA MET A 187 -4.73 20.44 -2.56
C MET A 187 -5.03 20.56 -1.07
N LEU A 188 -4.21 19.96 -0.20
CA LEU A 188 -4.34 20.08 1.25
C LEU A 188 -4.21 21.54 1.70
N LEU A 189 -3.20 22.26 1.19
CA LEU A 189 -3.04 23.69 1.45
C LEU A 189 -4.23 24.50 0.95
N HIS A 190 -4.74 24.20 -0.25
CA HIS A 190 -5.93 24.84 -0.80
C HIS A 190 -7.16 24.60 0.07
N ILE A 191 -7.36 23.38 0.57
CA ILE A 191 -8.47 23.05 1.48
C ILE A 191 -8.32 23.79 2.81
N ALA A 192 -7.11 23.83 3.38
CA ALA A 192 -6.84 24.45 4.68
C ALA A 192 -6.93 25.98 4.65
N THR A 193 -6.57 26.60 3.52
CA THR A 193 -6.51 28.07 3.37
C THR A 193 -7.74 28.66 2.68
N SER A 194 -8.54 27.86 1.99
CA SER A 194 -9.75 28.37 1.33
C SER A 194 -10.89 28.53 2.36
N PRO A 195 -11.51 29.73 2.44
CA PRO A 195 -12.72 29.93 3.23
C PRO A 195 -13.81 28.95 2.77
N ALA A 196 -14.61 28.44 3.72
CA ALA A 196 -15.60 27.39 3.51
C ALA A 196 -16.81 27.75 2.59
N ALA A 197 -16.74 28.76 1.72
CA ALA A 197 -17.90 29.29 1.00
C ALA A 197 -17.57 29.73 -0.43
N GLY A 198 -17.89 28.86 -1.40
CA GLY A 198 -17.95 29.18 -2.83
C GLY A 198 -17.86 27.93 -3.69
N ALA A 199 -18.90 27.66 -4.50
CA ALA A 199 -18.95 26.50 -5.41
C ALA A 199 -17.79 26.47 -6.42
N GLU A 200 -17.26 27.64 -6.79
CA GLU A 200 -16.16 27.78 -7.76
C GLU A 200 -14.78 27.41 -7.22
N ARG A 201 -14.61 27.33 -5.89
CA ARG A 201 -13.33 27.02 -5.23
C ARG A 201 -13.33 25.63 -4.57
N ALA A 202 -14.42 24.88 -4.74
CA ALA A 202 -14.56 23.54 -4.21
C ALA A 202 -13.65 22.55 -4.94
N VAL A 203 -12.90 21.75 -4.18
CA VAL A 203 -12.14 20.63 -4.74
C VAL A 203 -13.13 19.61 -5.31
N PRO A 204 -13.06 19.28 -6.61
CA PRO A 204 -13.93 18.27 -7.21
C PRO A 204 -13.49 16.87 -6.81
N SER A 205 -14.41 15.91 -6.86
CA SER A 205 -14.01 14.50 -6.78
C SER A 205 -13.30 14.09 -8.07
N ARG A 206 -12.20 13.34 -7.93
CA ARG A 206 -11.41 12.79 -9.04
C ARG A 206 -11.10 11.34 -8.71
N VAL A 207 -11.85 10.42 -9.31
CA VAL A 207 -11.73 8.97 -9.16
C VAL A 207 -11.30 8.40 -10.51
N ILE A 208 -10.22 7.62 -10.50
CA ILE A 208 -9.52 7.05 -11.65
C ILE A 208 -9.62 5.52 -11.62
N SER A 209 -9.62 4.93 -10.43
CA SER A 209 -9.66 3.49 -10.17
C SER A 209 -11.06 2.88 -10.38
N ASP A 210 -11.14 1.55 -10.26
CA ASP A 210 -12.39 0.81 -10.29
C ASP A 210 -13.10 0.70 -8.92
N ILE A 211 -12.75 1.56 -7.96
CA ILE A 211 -13.29 1.53 -6.59
C ILE A 211 -14.82 1.52 -6.54
N ASP A 212 -15.50 2.26 -7.41
CA ASP A 212 -16.97 2.32 -7.42
C ASP A 212 -17.59 0.96 -7.76
N ARG A 213 -16.95 0.18 -8.62
CA ARG A 213 -17.37 -1.19 -8.95
C ARG A 213 -17.14 -2.12 -7.76
N LEU A 214 -15.93 -2.10 -7.19
CA LEU A 214 -15.57 -2.93 -6.04
C LEU A 214 -16.49 -2.68 -4.84
N VAL A 215 -16.81 -1.42 -4.58
CA VAL A 215 -17.72 -1.01 -3.51
C VAL A 215 -19.14 -1.45 -3.79
N ALA A 216 -19.62 -1.34 -5.04
CA ALA A 216 -20.95 -1.84 -5.40
C ALA A 216 -21.07 -3.34 -5.19
N ASP A 217 -20.02 -4.11 -5.52
CA ASP A 217 -19.99 -5.56 -5.30
C ASP A 217 -20.07 -5.90 -3.79
N VAL A 218 -19.36 -5.15 -2.94
CA VAL A 218 -19.41 -5.32 -1.47
C VAL A 218 -20.75 -4.87 -0.89
N ASP A 219 -21.27 -3.71 -1.32
CA ASP A 219 -22.58 -3.20 -0.89
C ASP A 219 -23.69 -4.19 -1.29
N ALA A 220 -23.60 -4.82 -2.47
CA ALA A 220 -24.53 -5.86 -2.92
C ALA A 220 -24.43 -7.14 -2.08
N ALA A 221 -23.20 -7.65 -1.87
CA ALA A 221 -22.97 -8.86 -1.07
C ALA A 221 -23.43 -8.70 0.39
N THR A 222 -23.40 -7.49 0.93
CA THR A 222 -23.86 -7.18 2.30
C THR A 222 -25.34 -6.85 2.40
N ALA A 223 -26.02 -6.55 1.28
CA ALA A 223 -27.45 -6.25 1.24
C ALA A 223 -28.34 -7.51 1.28
N ASP A 224 -27.82 -8.66 0.80
CA ASP A 224 -28.54 -9.94 0.68
C ASP A 224 -28.45 -10.84 1.93
N GLY A 225 -27.87 -10.34 3.04
CA GLY A 225 -27.67 -11.05 4.31
C GLY A 225 -28.54 -10.59 5.47
#